data_AF-A0A2K3DLP3-F1
#
_entry.id   AF-A0A2K3DLP3-F1
#
_cell.length_a   1.000
_cell.length_b   1.000
_cell.length_c   1.000
_cell.angle_alpha   90.00
_cell.angle_beta   90.00
_cell.angle_gamma   90.00
#
_symmetry.space_group_name_H-M   'P 1'
#
loop_
_entity.id
_entity.type
_entity.pdbx_description
1 polymer ?
#
loop_
_entity_poly.entity_id
_entity_poly.type
_entity_poly.pdbx_seq_one_letter_code
_entity_poly.pdbx_strand_id
1 'polypeptide(L)'
;MEHSGLPDDIAQELERLVARVVDRRLAPDSTEKRLTGIPTELLYGHPTTGGFGALPIRQHVRGRHATWAARLAAHDDIPAAPQPQPWCVAYDVYLRAHHPSLRPSSTLTAVPVVEGAGDIIPSHPLPEDTERTVSALGWLPPVQVLTEAPEPGAWCFTAPLWGNPLLTPSPAAASGEQEEEDSGSDGETAVEPVPAGVARRTQGRGLDYRHRTLRACARLVTIGDLVRAHAARPPAAAAVDWEGWLRDYLAPSDGRRRRRGPTLAALQGLVGDIPPSWWSAAQAHAAQLASPGPAPVPAPSTSEVVRTTIMPRMGWKLSGSETLKVPLAKLSVRMATSMQLDDVATRRADLHEDYERAAQGLPPRAVVRREDLPAAAAATLGAIRDTLARLWQKVRWERRHFETLWRLAIDAVPLPGNSHMPLARREPCGCGQHGHGGAAVEAHAAAAPTPRQHHFWDCAVAKAVVAQINAHNPGPAPISQAQLWLVQAPPGFQQCVWDVVVMAALAATEHGRSRTSGRG
;
A
#
# COMPACT_ATOMS: atom_id res chain seq x y z
N MET A 1 13.65 -22.49 -3.87
CA MET A 1 14.08 -22.05 -5.22
C MET A 1 13.97 -20.54 -5.29
N GLU A 2 14.67 -19.87 -6.21
CA GLU A 2 14.71 -18.41 -6.29
C GLU A 2 13.33 -17.75 -6.31
N HIS A 3 12.31 -18.43 -6.86
CA HIS A 3 10.91 -18.01 -6.98
C HIS A 3 9.94 -18.54 -5.91
N SER A 4 10.43 -19.29 -4.93
CA SER A 4 9.59 -19.84 -3.87
C SER A 4 9.11 -18.73 -2.93
N GLY A 5 7.83 -18.79 -2.56
CA GLY A 5 7.27 -17.92 -1.55
C GLY A 5 7.80 -18.20 -0.15
N LEU A 6 7.50 -17.31 0.77
CA LEU A 6 7.62 -17.58 2.20
C LEU A 6 6.34 -18.32 2.61
N PRO A 7 6.41 -19.56 3.12
CA PRO A 7 5.24 -20.26 3.62
C PRO A 7 4.50 -19.44 4.68
N ASP A 8 3.17 -19.40 4.60
CA ASP A 8 2.37 -18.50 5.44
C ASP A 8 2.49 -18.84 6.93
N ASP A 9 2.59 -20.13 7.28
CA ASP A 9 2.82 -20.63 8.62
C ASP A 9 4.16 -20.14 9.20
N ILE A 10 5.24 -20.22 8.42
CA ILE A 10 6.57 -19.72 8.80
C ILE A 10 6.51 -18.20 8.95
N ALA A 11 5.83 -17.51 8.05
CA ALA A 11 5.69 -16.06 8.11
C ALA A 11 4.91 -15.61 9.35
N GLN A 12 3.82 -16.32 9.69
CA GLN A 12 3.02 -16.07 10.89
C GLN A 12 3.84 -16.31 12.15
N GLU A 13 4.61 -17.41 12.18
CA GLU A 13 5.45 -17.73 13.33
C GLU A 13 6.56 -16.70 13.53
N LEU A 14 7.22 -16.24 12.46
CA LEU A 14 8.23 -15.19 12.55
C LEU A 14 7.63 -13.88 13.06
N GLU A 15 6.47 -13.46 12.54
CA GLU A 15 5.78 -12.26 13.03
C GLU A 15 5.37 -12.40 14.50
N ARG A 16 4.88 -13.58 14.91
CA ARG A 16 4.54 -13.88 16.30
C ARG A 16 5.76 -13.81 17.21
N LEU A 17 6.90 -14.38 16.80
CA LEU A 17 8.14 -14.33 17.55
C LEU A 17 8.67 -12.89 17.69
N VAL A 18 8.58 -12.09 16.63
CA VAL A 18 8.94 -10.67 16.67
C VAL A 18 8.01 -9.91 17.62
N ALA A 19 6.69 -10.08 17.51
CA ALA A 19 5.71 -9.45 18.39
C ALA A 19 5.95 -9.81 19.87
N ARG A 20 6.26 -11.07 20.17
CA ARG A 20 6.65 -11.52 21.52
C ARG A 20 7.89 -10.85 22.07
N VAL A 21 8.74 -10.27 21.22
CA VAL A 21 9.94 -9.55 21.66
C VAL A 21 9.67 -8.05 21.80
N VAL A 22 8.82 -7.46 20.94
CA VAL A 22 8.74 -6.00 20.74
C VAL A 22 7.40 -5.36 21.14
N ASP A 23 6.31 -6.11 21.00
CA ASP A 23 4.92 -5.65 21.09
C ASP A 23 4.14 -6.64 21.96
N ARG A 24 4.68 -6.98 23.14
CA ARG A 24 4.11 -8.05 23.96
C ARG A 24 2.60 -7.87 24.24
N ARG A 25 2.00 -6.68 24.04
CA ARG A 25 0.56 -6.40 24.27
C ARG A 25 0.09 -6.92 25.64
N LEU A 26 0.99 -7.00 26.60
CA LEU A 26 0.73 -7.52 27.93
C LEU A 26 0.45 -6.38 28.89
N ALA A 27 -0.53 -6.56 29.77
CA ALA A 27 -0.67 -5.72 30.94
C ALA A 27 0.51 -6.00 31.92
N PRO A 28 0.89 -5.02 32.76
CA PRO A 28 2.08 -5.13 33.61
C PRO A 28 1.98 -6.14 34.75
N ASP A 29 0.78 -6.62 35.04
CA ASP A 29 0.48 -7.73 35.95
C ASP A 29 0.71 -9.12 35.31
N SER A 30 1.06 -9.17 34.02
CA SER A 30 1.46 -10.41 33.36
C SER A 30 2.80 -10.91 33.92
N THR A 31 2.82 -12.19 34.33
CA THR A 31 4.03 -12.88 34.81
C THR A 31 5.04 -13.17 33.70
N GLU A 32 4.72 -12.89 32.44
CA GLU A 32 5.66 -12.97 31.32
C GLU A 32 6.50 -11.68 31.21
N LYS A 33 7.80 -11.82 30.87
CA LYS A 33 8.81 -10.73 30.90
C LYS A 33 8.29 -9.39 30.32
N ARG A 34 8.65 -8.28 30.99
CA ARG A 34 8.27 -6.86 30.74
C ARG A 34 8.05 -6.43 29.28
N LEU A 35 7.06 -5.56 29.10
CA LEU A 35 6.77 -4.79 27.88
C LEU A 35 8.02 -4.07 27.33
N THR A 36 8.22 -4.17 26.02
CA THR A 36 9.17 -3.35 25.25
C THR A 36 8.49 -2.16 24.59
N GLY A 37 7.18 -2.20 24.34
CA GLY A 37 6.34 -1.03 24.04
C GLY A 37 6.34 -0.53 22.59
N ILE A 38 6.93 -1.23 21.61
CA ILE A 38 6.91 -0.80 20.20
C ILE A 38 5.92 -1.67 19.42
N PRO A 39 4.85 -1.10 18.83
CA PRO A 39 3.98 -1.84 17.93
C PRO A 39 4.75 -2.52 16.80
N THR A 40 4.49 -3.80 16.57
CA THR A 40 5.27 -4.64 15.62
C THR A 40 5.35 -3.99 14.24
N GLU A 41 4.23 -3.45 13.77
CA GLU A 41 4.09 -2.76 12.50
C GLU A 41 4.94 -1.50 12.37
N LEU A 42 5.27 -0.81 13.48
CA LEU A 42 6.06 0.42 13.45
C LEU A 42 7.57 0.17 13.42
N LEU A 43 8.02 -1.08 13.64
CA LEU A 43 9.43 -1.45 13.52
C LEU A 43 9.99 -1.25 12.11
N TYR A 44 9.12 -1.35 11.10
CA TYR A 44 9.53 -1.41 9.70
C TYR A 44 10.02 -0.06 9.18
N GLY A 45 10.97 -0.10 8.24
CA GLY A 45 11.45 1.09 7.54
C GLY A 45 12.65 1.75 8.21
N HIS A 46 13.22 2.75 7.53
CA HIS A 46 14.51 3.29 7.89
C HIS A 46 14.43 4.24 9.11
N PRO A 47 15.43 4.21 10.01
CA PRO A 47 15.61 5.18 11.09
C PRO A 47 15.41 6.65 10.77
N THR A 48 15.84 7.10 9.58
CA THR A 48 15.68 8.50 9.16
C THR A 48 14.23 8.90 8.90
N THR A 49 13.33 7.93 8.77
CA THR A 49 11.88 8.15 8.62
C THR A 49 11.11 7.68 9.86
N GLY A 50 11.80 7.47 10.99
CA GLY A 50 11.22 7.04 12.26
C GLY A 50 10.89 5.56 12.37
N GLY A 51 11.40 4.71 11.47
CA GLY A 51 11.36 3.25 11.64
C GLY A 51 12.52 2.72 12.48
N PHE A 52 12.48 1.45 12.88
CA PHE A 52 13.53 0.83 13.70
C PHE A 52 14.47 -0.07 12.87
N GLY A 53 14.39 0.01 11.54
CA GLY A 53 15.27 -0.73 10.63
C GLY A 53 14.90 -2.20 10.45
N ALA A 54 13.79 -2.67 11.02
CA ALA A 54 13.33 -4.04 10.79
C ALA A 54 12.92 -4.21 9.33
N LEU A 55 13.29 -5.34 8.74
CA LEU A 55 12.85 -5.73 7.40
C LEU A 55 11.46 -6.37 7.51
N PRO A 56 10.42 -5.81 6.87
CA PRO A 56 9.12 -6.46 6.78
C PRO A 56 9.22 -7.64 5.81
N ILE A 57 9.51 -8.85 6.33
CA ILE A 57 9.90 -10.01 5.52
C ILE A 57 8.82 -10.36 4.49
N ARG A 58 7.54 -10.38 4.89
CA ARG A 58 6.43 -10.67 3.96
C ARG A 58 6.36 -9.67 2.81
N GLN A 59 6.37 -8.38 3.13
CA GLN A 59 6.30 -7.30 2.15
C GLN A 59 7.55 -7.28 1.26
N HIS A 60 8.70 -7.66 1.81
CA HIS A 60 9.95 -7.79 1.07
C HIS A 60 9.90 -8.94 0.04
N VAL A 61 9.41 -10.12 0.44
CA VAL A 61 9.22 -11.27 -0.46
C VAL A 61 8.20 -10.93 -1.55
N ARG A 62 7.05 -10.33 -1.18
CA ARG A 62 6.08 -9.81 -2.16
C ARG A 62 6.70 -8.78 -3.10
N GLY A 63 7.54 -7.88 -2.58
CA GLY A 63 8.26 -6.88 -3.37
C GLY A 63 9.26 -7.49 -4.37
N ARG A 64 9.88 -8.63 -4.01
CA ARG A 64 10.71 -9.41 -4.96
C ARG A 64 9.86 -9.97 -6.09
N HIS A 65 8.74 -10.60 -5.77
CA HIS A 65 7.83 -11.15 -6.78
C HIS A 65 7.27 -10.05 -7.69
N ALA A 66 6.90 -8.90 -7.13
CA ALA A 66 6.44 -7.74 -7.89
C ALA A 66 7.53 -7.21 -8.84
N THR A 67 8.79 -7.25 -8.42
CA THR A 67 9.92 -6.86 -9.29
C THR A 67 10.09 -7.85 -10.45
N TRP A 68 9.90 -9.15 -10.24
CA TRP A 68 9.88 -10.11 -11.34
C TRP A 68 8.67 -9.92 -12.24
N ALA A 69 7.48 -9.72 -11.69
CA ALA A 69 6.27 -9.45 -12.46
C ALA A 69 6.42 -8.21 -13.35
N ALA A 70 7.03 -7.12 -12.85
CA ALA A 70 7.35 -5.94 -13.65
C ALA A 70 8.33 -6.25 -14.79
N ARG A 71 9.35 -7.08 -14.54
CA ARG A 71 10.29 -7.54 -15.59
C ARG A 71 9.62 -8.46 -16.61
N LEU A 72 8.67 -9.27 -16.16
CA LEU A 72 7.85 -10.11 -17.04
C LEU A 72 6.97 -9.24 -17.92
N ALA A 73 6.21 -8.27 -17.37
CA ALA A 73 5.48 -7.29 -18.17
C ALA A 73 6.38 -6.57 -19.20
N ALA A 74 7.55 -6.11 -18.75
CA ALA A 74 8.51 -5.44 -19.61
C ALA A 74 9.22 -6.39 -20.61
N HIS A 75 9.00 -7.70 -20.54
CA HIS A 75 9.48 -8.62 -21.58
C HIS A 75 8.88 -8.26 -22.94
N ASP A 76 7.61 -7.81 -22.95
CA ASP A 76 6.93 -7.32 -24.14
C ASP A 76 7.55 -6.02 -24.68
N ASP A 77 8.35 -5.29 -23.89
CA ASP A 77 8.97 -4.00 -24.22
C ASP A 77 10.32 -4.13 -24.96
N ILE A 78 10.89 -5.33 -25.06
CA ILE A 78 12.24 -5.52 -25.62
C ILE A 78 12.17 -5.50 -27.16
N PRO A 79 12.57 -4.42 -27.87
CA PRO A 79 12.91 -4.56 -29.29
C PRO A 79 14.06 -5.57 -29.36
N ALA A 80 14.12 -6.44 -30.37
CA ALA A 80 15.15 -7.48 -30.57
C ALA A 80 16.58 -7.08 -30.10
N ALA A 81 16.83 -7.14 -28.80
CA ALA A 81 18.03 -6.73 -28.08
C ALA A 81 18.61 -7.98 -27.42
N PRO A 82 19.93 -8.02 -27.13
CA PRO A 82 20.73 -9.17 -27.51
C PRO A 82 20.30 -10.51 -26.92
N GLN A 83 19.75 -10.58 -25.71
CA GLN A 83 19.09 -11.79 -25.20
C GLN A 83 18.02 -11.43 -24.15
N PRO A 84 16.74 -11.75 -24.36
CA PRO A 84 15.73 -11.67 -23.30
C PRO A 84 16.10 -12.60 -22.13
N GLN A 85 15.67 -12.27 -20.91
CA GLN A 85 15.90 -13.15 -19.76
C GLN A 85 15.21 -14.51 -20.03
N PRO A 86 15.93 -15.65 -20.01
CA PRO A 86 15.38 -16.94 -20.44
C PRO A 86 14.09 -17.35 -19.71
N TRP A 87 13.98 -17.02 -18.41
CA TRP A 87 12.78 -17.31 -17.64
C TRP A 87 11.58 -16.46 -18.09
N CYS A 88 11.76 -15.21 -18.53
CA CYS A 88 10.66 -14.40 -19.09
C CYS A 88 10.10 -15.03 -20.36
N VAL A 89 10.98 -15.57 -21.22
CA VAL A 89 10.58 -16.27 -22.45
C VAL A 89 9.80 -17.54 -22.11
N ALA A 90 10.27 -18.32 -21.14
CA ALA A 90 9.56 -19.52 -20.68
C ALA A 90 8.16 -19.17 -20.14
N TYR A 91 8.04 -18.10 -19.35
CA TYR A 91 6.75 -17.61 -18.86
C TYR A 91 5.84 -17.13 -20.00
N ASP A 92 6.35 -16.37 -20.98
CA ASP A 92 5.54 -15.93 -22.13
C ASP A 92 4.98 -17.12 -22.93
N VAL A 93 5.84 -18.08 -23.25
CA VAL A 93 5.43 -19.32 -23.93
C VAL A 93 4.40 -20.08 -23.11
N TYR A 94 4.64 -20.24 -21.81
CA TYR A 94 3.74 -20.95 -20.91
C TYR A 94 2.37 -20.27 -20.80
N LEU A 95 2.33 -18.96 -20.57
CA LEU A 95 1.09 -18.18 -20.45
C LEU A 95 0.27 -18.25 -21.74
N ARG A 96 0.91 -18.11 -22.91
CA ARG A 96 0.23 -18.20 -24.22
C ARG A 96 -0.29 -19.61 -24.51
N ALA A 97 0.43 -20.64 -24.09
CA ALA A 97 -0.01 -22.02 -24.20
C ALA A 97 -1.20 -22.32 -23.27
N HIS A 98 -1.28 -21.62 -22.14
CA HIS A 98 -2.34 -21.80 -21.14
C HIS A 98 -3.66 -21.15 -21.56
N HIS A 99 -3.64 -19.89 -22.02
CA HIS A 99 -4.84 -19.25 -22.56
C HIS A 99 -4.50 -18.06 -23.49
N PRO A 100 -5.23 -17.82 -24.61
CA PRO A 100 -4.92 -16.75 -25.57
C PRO A 100 -4.94 -15.32 -25.01
N SER A 101 -5.74 -15.08 -23.96
CA SER A 101 -5.80 -13.79 -23.26
C SER A 101 -4.67 -13.56 -22.26
N LEU A 102 -3.91 -14.61 -21.91
CA LEU A 102 -2.78 -14.47 -21.00
C LEU A 102 -1.54 -14.07 -21.78
N ARG A 103 -0.93 -12.97 -21.31
CA ARG A 103 0.30 -12.39 -21.85
C ARG A 103 1.15 -11.91 -20.67
N PRO A 104 2.46 -11.63 -20.88
CA PRO A 104 3.28 -11.02 -19.84
C PRO A 104 2.69 -9.70 -19.32
N SER A 105 2.09 -8.89 -20.20
CA SER A 105 1.31 -7.70 -19.83
C SER A 105 0.09 -7.95 -18.93
N SER A 106 -0.46 -9.17 -18.85
CA SER A 106 -1.55 -9.52 -17.93
C SER A 106 -1.20 -9.27 -16.45
N THR A 107 0.10 -9.28 -16.11
CA THR A 107 0.58 -8.94 -14.76
C THR A 107 0.22 -7.53 -14.32
N LEU A 108 0.03 -6.57 -15.25
CA LEU A 108 -0.21 -5.16 -14.94
C LEU A 108 -1.56 -4.88 -14.28
N THR A 109 -2.52 -5.80 -14.46
CA THR A 109 -3.90 -5.66 -13.95
C THR A 109 -4.30 -6.82 -13.03
N ALA A 110 -3.36 -7.72 -12.74
CA ALA A 110 -3.61 -8.89 -11.92
C ALA A 110 -3.85 -8.51 -10.44
N VAL A 111 -4.77 -9.23 -9.81
CA VAL A 111 -5.20 -9.06 -8.40
C VAL A 111 -4.51 -10.14 -7.55
N PRO A 112 -4.11 -9.87 -6.30
CA PRO A 112 -3.40 -10.86 -5.49
C PRO A 112 -4.31 -12.04 -5.09
N VAL A 113 -3.72 -13.25 -5.06
CA VAL A 113 -4.38 -14.55 -4.79
C VAL A 113 -5.18 -14.60 -3.48
N VAL A 114 -4.78 -13.82 -2.45
CA VAL A 114 -5.36 -13.88 -1.09
C VAL A 114 -6.79 -13.34 -1.03
N GLU A 115 -7.27 -12.62 -2.05
CA GLU A 115 -8.66 -12.11 -2.10
C GLU A 115 -9.66 -13.10 -2.71
N GLY A 116 -9.42 -14.43 -2.60
CA GLY A 116 -10.33 -15.47 -3.13
C GLY A 116 -10.43 -15.52 -4.65
N ALA A 117 -9.65 -14.69 -5.35
CA ALA A 117 -9.50 -14.64 -6.80
C ALA A 117 -8.22 -15.36 -7.24
N GLY A 118 -7.86 -16.45 -6.55
CA GLY A 118 -6.70 -17.31 -6.84
C GLY A 118 -6.81 -18.11 -8.14
N ASP A 119 -7.46 -17.53 -9.14
CA ASP A 119 -7.38 -17.94 -10.52
C ASP A 119 -7.51 -16.68 -11.38
N ILE A 120 -6.42 -16.33 -12.07
CA ILE A 120 -6.40 -15.31 -13.11
C ILE A 120 -7.52 -15.62 -14.13
N ILE A 121 -7.65 -16.88 -14.53
CA ILE A 121 -8.79 -17.36 -15.30
C ILE A 121 -9.39 -18.56 -14.54
N PRO A 122 -10.61 -18.47 -13.98
CA PRO A 122 -11.19 -19.51 -13.12
C PRO A 122 -11.24 -20.92 -13.69
N SER A 123 -11.30 -21.02 -15.01
CA SER A 123 -11.36 -22.30 -15.71
C SER A 123 -9.98 -22.87 -16.05
N HIS A 124 -8.92 -22.09 -15.83
CA HIS A 124 -7.54 -22.41 -16.19
C HIS A 124 -6.61 -22.03 -15.04
N PRO A 125 -6.62 -22.80 -13.93
CA PRO A 125 -5.76 -22.52 -12.79
C PRO A 125 -4.29 -22.59 -13.19
N LEU A 126 -3.50 -21.63 -12.71
CA LEU A 126 -2.05 -21.63 -12.89
C LEU A 126 -1.40 -22.38 -11.73
N PRO A 127 -0.23 -23.00 -11.93
CA PRO A 127 0.57 -23.51 -10.81
C PRO A 127 0.86 -22.38 -9.81
N GLU A 128 0.87 -22.71 -8.52
CA GLU A 128 0.95 -21.74 -7.43
C GLU A 128 2.12 -20.75 -7.58
N ASP A 129 3.31 -21.25 -7.95
CA ASP A 129 4.50 -20.40 -8.13
C ASP A 129 4.37 -19.43 -9.33
N THR A 130 3.71 -19.89 -10.41
CA THR A 130 3.43 -19.07 -11.58
C THR A 130 2.39 -18.00 -11.24
N GLU A 131 1.31 -18.39 -10.58
CA GLU A 131 0.26 -17.46 -10.16
C GLU A 131 0.81 -16.40 -9.22
N ARG A 132 1.58 -16.81 -8.21
CA ARG A 132 2.22 -15.91 -7.25
C ARG A 132 3.09 -14.86 -7.94
N THR A 133 3.78 -15.24 -9.02
CA THR A 133 4.59 -14.33 -9.81
C THR A 133 3.71 -13.40 -10.64
N VAL A 134 2.72 -13.93 -11.36
CA VAL A 134 1.90 -13.14 -12.28
C VAL A 134 0.98 -12.15 -11.54
N SER A 135 0.50 -12.52 -10.36
CA SER A 135 -0.37 -11.69 -9.52
C SER A 135 0.39 -10.71 -8.62
N ALA A 136 1.73 -10.70 -8.64
CA ALA A 136 2.51 -10.05 -7.60
C ALA A 136 2.39 -8.53 -7.59
N LEU A 137 2.16 -7.90 -8.76
CA LEU A 137 1.93 -6.45 -8.85
C LEU A 137 0.64 -6.03 -8.13
N GLY A 138 -0.32 -6.94 -7.96
CA GLY A 138 -1.55 -6.69 -7.22
C GLY A 138 -1.34 -6.43 -5.72
N TRP A 139 -0.15 -6.73 -5.17
CA TRP A 139 0.22 -6.33 -3.81
C TRP A 139 0.66 -4.86 -3.69
N LEU A 140 0.93 -4.20 -4.82
CA LEU A 140 1.31 -2.79 -4.88
C LEU A 140 0.07 -1.94 -5.20
N PRO A 141 0.13 -0.60 -5.03
CA PRO A 141 -0.87 0.27 -5.62
C PRO A 141 -1.02 -0.01 -7.12
N PRO A 142 -2.23 0.15 -7.70
CA PRO A 142 -2.45 -0.14 -9.12
C PRO A 142 -1.44 0.58 -10.02
N VAL A 143 -1.01 -0.10 -11.09
CA VAL A 143 -0.15 0.51 -12.11
C VAL A 143 -0.92 1.65 -12.77
N GLN A 144 -0.28 2.81 -12.87
CA GLN A 144 -0.87 4.04 -13.41
C GLN A 144 -0.20 4.45 -14.71
N VAL A 145 -0.93 5.25 -15.48
CA VAL A 145 -0.41 5.94 -16.66
C VAL A 145 0.37 7.19 -16.20
N LEU A 146 1.64 7.26 -16.56
CA LEU A 146 2.56 8.33 -16.17
C LEU A 146 2.61 9.51 -17.16
N THR A 147 2.13 9.30 -18.38
CA THR A 147 2.10 10.26 -19.48
C THR A 147 0.70 10.36 -20.07
N GLU A 148 0.50 11.29 -21.01
CA GLU A 148 -0.77 11.43 -21.71
C GLU A 148 -1.15 10.18 -22.51
N ALA A 149 -2.46 10.01 -22.70
CA ALA A 149 -3.02 8.91 -23.48
C ALA A 149 -2.55 9.02 -24.94
N PRO A 150 -2.23 7.89 -25.58
CA PRO A 150 -1.86 7.88 -26.99
C PRO A 150 -3.04 8.32 -27.87
N GLU A 151 -2.74 9.06 -28.94
CA GLU A 151 -3.73 9.40 -29.96
C GLU A 151 -4.34 8.13 -30.57
N PRO A 152 -5.68 8.04 -30.69
CA PRO A 152 -6.35 6.88 -31.28
C PRO A 152 -5.94 6.65 -32.74
N GLY A 153 -5.82 5.38 -33.14
CA GLY A 153 -5.45 5.02 -34.51
C GLY A 153 -5.66 3.54 -34.80
N ALA A 154 -5.06 3.04 -35.90
CA ALA A 154 -5.18 1.64 -36.31
C ALA A 154 -4.73 0.64 -35.22
N TRP A 155 -3.78 1.06 -34.37
CA TRP A 155 -3.32 0.27 -33.22
C TRP A 155 -4.44 -0.03 -32.21
N CYS A 156 -5.51 0.78 -32.14
CA CYS A 156 -6.65 0.51 -31.27
C CYS A 156 -7.32 -0.82 -31.63
N PHE A 157 -7.27 -1.24 -32.90
CA PHE A 157 -7.85 -2.52 -33.33
C PHE A 157 -7.11 -3.73 -32.76
N THR A 158 -5.78 -3.65 -32.59
CA THR A 158 -4.94 -4.74 -32.07
C THR A 158 -4.58 -4.58 -30.60
N ALA A 159 -5.04 -3.50 -29.96
CA ALA A 159 -4.87 -3.26 -28.54
C ALA A 159 -5.49 -4.40 -27.71
N PRO A 160 -4.76 -4.95 -26.72
CA PRO A 160 -5.28 -6.02 -25.88
C PRO A 160 -6.43 -5.52 -25.00
N LEU A 161 -7.45 -6.36 -24.82
CA LEU A 161 -8.55 -6.11 -23.87
C LEU A 161 -8.08 -6.38 -22.44
N TRP A 162 -7.39 -7.50 -22.26
CA TRP A 162 -6.99 -8.07 -20.98
C TRP A 162 -5.55 -7.68 -20.66
N GLY A 163 -5.24 -7.38 -19.39
CA GLY A 163 -3.90 -6.91 -19.03
C GLY A 163 -3.61 -5.46 -19.42
N ASN A 164 -4.61 -4.70 -19.87
CA ASN A 164 -4.44 -3.36 -20.38
C ASN A 164 -4.84 -2.30 -19.33
N PRO A 165 -3.87 -1.69 -18.61
CA PRO A 165 -4.15 -0.68 -17.61
C PRO A 165 -4.71 0.63 -18.20
N LEU A 166 -4.58 0.87 -19.52
CA LEU A 166 -5.19 2.04 -20.16
C LEU A 166 -6.71 1.94 -20.27
N LEU A 167 -7.26 0.73 -20.10
CA LEU A 167 -8.70 0.47 -20.05
C LEU A 167 -9.22 0.40 -18.61
N THR A 168 -8.43 0.84 -17.63
CA THR A 168 -8.91 0.93 -16.25
C THR A 168 -9.93 2.07 -16.13
N PRO A 169 -11.14 1.78 -15.62
CA PRO A 169 -12.21 2.75 -15.58
C PRO A 169 -11.87 3.89 -14.61
N SER A 170 -12.23 5.11 -15.00
CA SER A 170 -12.14 6.29 -14.13
C SER A 170 -12.98 6.06 -12.86
N PRO A 171 -12.53 6.52 -11.67
CA PRO A 171 -13.21 6.28 -10.39
C PRO A 171 -14.70 6.68 -10.34
N ALA A 172 -15.18 7.50 -11.27
CA ALA A 172 -16.59 7.85 -11.43
C ALA A 172 -17.50 6.68 -11.89
N ALA A 173 -16.93 5.62 -12.48
CA ALA A 173 -17.67 4.46 -13.00
C ALA A 173 -17.68 3.24 -12.04
N ALA A 174 -17.11 3.36 -10.84
CA ALA A 174 -17.06 2.29 -9.83
C ALA A 174 -18.27 2.25 -8.88
N SER A 175 -19.16 3.25 -8.95
CA SER A 175 -20.36 3.36 -8.11
C SER A 175 -21.53 2.48 -8.55
N GLY A 176 -21.33 1.59 -9.53
CA GLY A 176 -22.39 0.74 -10.11
C GLY A 176 -22.07 -0.75 -10.13
N GLU A 177 -21.18 -1.25 -9.27
CA GLU A 177 -20.93 -2.70 -9.16
C GLU A 177 -22.14 -3.39 -8.53
N GLN A 178 -23.02 -3.97 -9.38
CA GLN A 178 -23.94 -5.03 -8.97
C GLN A 178 -23.10 -6.29 -8.77
N GLU A 179 -23.01 -6.74 -7.52
CA GLU A 179 -22.54 -8.08 -7.19
C GLU A 179 -23.35 -9.10 -7.99
N GLU A 180 -22.65 -9.96 -8.73
CA GLU A 180 -23.26 -11.13 -9.37
C GLU A 180 -23.61 -12.08 -8.21
N GLU A 181 -24.83 -11.96 -7.67
CA GLU A 181 -25.36 -12.87 -6.64
C GLU A 181 -25.40 -14.30 -7.19
N ASP A 182 -24.43 -15.11 -6.77
CA ASP A 182 -24.52 -16.55 -6.85
C ASP A 182 -25.60 -16.99 -5.86
N SER A 183 -26.81 -17.23 -6.39
CA SER A 183 -27.96 -17.64 -5.61
C SER A 183 -27.77 -19.06 -5.08
N GLY A 184 -27.20 -19.17 -3.89
CA GLY A 184 -27.18 -20.37 -3.05
C GLY A 184 -27.35 -19.94 -1.59
N SER A 185 -28.45 -20.37 -0.95
CA SER A 185 -28.94 -19.83 0.31
C SER A 185 -28.24 -20.38 1.56
N ASP A 186 -28.49 -19.63 2.64
CA ASP A 186 -28.48 -19.96 4.08
C ASP A 186 -27.21 -19.67 4.87
N GLY A 187 -27.35 -18.74 5.84
CA GLY A 187 -26.45 -18.61 6.98
C GLY A 187 -26.09 -17.16 7.32
N GLU A 188 -26.98 -16.49 8.03
CA GLU A 188 -26.79 -15.16 8.62
C GLU A 188 -25.56 -15.15 9.55
N THR A 189 -24.43 -14.60 9.08
CA THR A 189 -23.30 -14.20 9.94
C THR A 189 -23.06 -12.72 9.76
N ALA A 190 -23.17 -11.97 10.87
CA ALA A 190 -22.90 -10.55 10.95
C ALA A 190 -21.53 -10.23 10.33
N VAL A 191 -21.56 -9.48 9.23
CA VAL A 191 -20.37 -9.00 8.53
C VAL A 191 -19.70 -7.95 9.41
N GLU A 192 -18.52 -8.25 9.95
CA GLU A 192 -17.67 -7.24 10.58
C GLU A 192 -17.38 -6.10 9.60
N PRO A 193 -17.30 -4.83 10.05
CA PRO A 193 -17.04 -3.71 9.17
C PRO A 193 -15.70 -3.88 8.47
N VAL A 194 -15.77 -3.96 7.14
CA VAL A 194 -14.63 -4.10 6.26
C VAL A 194 -13.66 -2.92 6.49
N PRO A 195 -12.38 -3.15 6.83
CA PRO A 195 -11.43 -2.07 7.10
C PRO A 195 -11.25 -1.18 5.87
N ALA A 196 -11.08 0.13 6.08
CA ALA A 196 -10.97 1.16 5.04
C ALA A 196 -9.90 0.87 3.94
N GLY A 197 -8.96 -0.04 4.20
CA GLY A 197 -8.00 -0.54 3.22
C GLY A 197 -8.60 -1.36 2.06
N VAL A 198 -9.83 -1.87 2.16
CA VAL A 198 -10.45 -2.71 1.12
C VAL A 198 -11.14 -1.87 0.04
N ALA A 199 -11.80 -0.76 0.40
CA ALA A 199 -12.41 0.17 -0.57
C ALA A 199 -11.37 0.86 -1.48
N ARG A 200 -10.13 1.00 -1.00
CA ARG A 200 -8.99 1.50 -1.80
C ARG A 200 -8.44 0.46 -2.79
N ARG A 201 -8.79 -0.82 -2.63
CA ARG A 201 -8.32 -1.98 -3.45
C ARG A 201 -9.30 -2.41 -4.53
N THR A 202 -10.51 -1.85 -4.58
CA THR A 202 -11.47 -2.05 -5.68
C THR A 202 -11.31 -0.98 -6.77
N GLN A 203 -10.80 0.21 -6.43
CA GLN A 203 -10.42 1.24 -7.41
C GLN A 203 -9.21 0.78 -8.25
N GLY A 204 -9.39 0.75 -9.57
CA GLY A 204 -8.31 0.41 -10.52
C GLY A 204 -8.21 -1.06 -10.91
N ARG A 205 -9.21 -1.90 -10.57
CA ARG A 205 -9.30 -3.26 -11.11
C ARG A 205 -9.58 -3.19 -12.62
N GLY A 206 -8.71 -3.82 -13.42
CA GLY A 206 -8.81 -3.83 -14.88
C GLY A 206 -10.03 -4.60 -15.39
N LEU A 207 -10.24 -4.58 -16.70
CA LEU A 207 -11.34 -5.29 -17.36
C LEU A 207 -11.36 -6.79 -17.02
N ASP A 208 -10.19 -7.37 -16.78
CA ASP A 208 -9.98 -8.76 -16.36
C ASP A 208 -10.82 -9.17 -15.14
N TYR A 209 -11.01 -8.25 -14.19
CA TYR A 209 -11.81 -8.47 -12.99
C TYR A 209 -13.30 -8.27 -13.26
N ARG A 210 -13.67 -7.16 -13.93
CA ARG A 210 -15.07 -6.78 -14.20
C ARG A 210 -15.78 -7.73 -15.15
N HIS A 211 -15.06 -8.26 -16.12
CA HIS A 211 -15.60 -9.10 -17.19
C HIS A 211 -15.04 -10.52 -17.12
N ARG A 212 -14.97 -11.10 -15.90
CA ARG A 212 -14.37 -12.41 -15.63
C ARG A 212 -14.92 -13.51 -16.54
N THR A 213 -16.23 -13.48 -16.81
CA THR A 213 -16.87 -14.43 -17.72
C THR A 213 -16.40 -14.24 -19.15
N LEU A 214 -16.31 -13.02 -19.68
CA LEU A 214 -15.84 -12.77 -21.04
C LEU A 214 -14.34 -13.00 -21.21
N ARG A 215 -13.55 -12.87 -20.15
CA ARG A 215 -12.11 -13.16 -20.15
C ARG A 215 -11.79 -14.62 -20.52
N ALA A 216 -12.69 -15.54 -20.19
CA ALA A 216 -12.57 -16.96 -20.55
C ALA A 216 -12.93 -17.27 -22.03
N CYS A 217 -13.29 -16.26 -22.82
CA CYS A 217 -13.57 -16.41 -24.25
C CYS A 217 -12.26 -16.34 -25.05
N ALA A 218 -11.83 -17.45 -25.63
CA ALA A 218 -10.55 -17.58 -26.32
C ALA A 218 -10.42 -16.69 -27.58
N ARG A 219 -11.55 -16.24 -28.16
CA ARG A 219 -11.57 -15.33 -29.32
C ARG A 219 -11.67 -13.86 -28.95
N LEU A 220 -11.94 -13.49 -27.70
CA LEU A 220 -11.91 -12.10 -27.27
C LEU A 220 -10.54 -11.78 -26.70
N VAL A 221 -9.58 -11.33 -27.51
CA VAL A 221 -8.23 -10.97 -27.04
C VAL A 221 -7.96 -9.48 -27.22
N THR A 222 -8.45 -8.90 -28.31
CA THR A 222 -8.21 -7.52 -28.73
C THR A 222 -9.52 -6.73 -28.87
N ILE A 223 -9.43 -5.40 -28.87
CA ILE A 223 -10.59 -4.54 -29.14
C ILE A 223 -11.19 -4.87 -30.52
N GLY A 224 -10.38 -5.21 -31.52
CA GLY A 224 -10.84 -5.65 -32.83
C GLY A 224 -11.66 -6.94 -32.80
N ASP A 225 -11.34 -7.88 -31.91
CA ASP A 225 -12.16 -9.08 -31.69
C ASP A 225 -13.54 -8.72 -31.12
N LEU A 226 -13.56 -7.79 -30.15
CA LEU A 226 -14.81 -7.28 -29.59
C LEU A 226 -15.65 -6.55 -30.64
N VAL A 227 -15.02 -5.74 -31.50
CA VAL A 227 -15.69 -5.07 -32.63
C VAL A 227 -16.33 -6.11 -33.57
N ARG A 228 -15.59 -7.16 -33.94
CA ARG A 228 -16.11 -8.23 -34.80
C ARG A 228 -17.28 -8.97 -34.16
N ALA A 229 -17.14 -9.37 -32.89
CA ALA A 229 -18.20 -10.05 -32.15
C ALA A 229 -19.43 -9.15 -32.01
N HIS A 230 -19.25 -7.86 -31.73
CA HIS A 230 -20.33 -6.90 -31.59
C HIS A 230 -21.08 -6.66 -32.91
N ALA A 231 -20.35 -6.52 -34.02
CA ALA A 231 -20.93 -6.31 -35.35
C ALA A 231 -21.72 -7.54 -35.84
N ALA A 232 -21.25 -8.74 -35.50
CA ALA A 232 -21.89 -10.00 -35.89
C ALA A 232 -23.03 -10.43 -34.94
N ARG A 233 -23.46 -9.57 -34.00
CA ARG A 233 -24.48 -9.92 -33.01
C ARG A 233 -25.79 -10.35 -33.68
N PRO A 234 -26.39 -11.47 -33.25
CA PRO A 234 -27.62 -11.95 -33.86
C PRO A 234 -28.83 -11.10 -33.45
N PRO A 235 -29.74 -10.77 -34.38
CA PRO A 235 -30.92 -9.95 -34.11
C PRO A 235 -31.88 -10.67 -33.16
N ALA A 236 -32.56 -9.92 -32.28
CA ALA A 236 -33.38 -10.46 -31.19
C ALA A 236 -34.46 -11.45 -31.66
N ALA A 237 -35.04 -11.23 -32.85
CA ALA A 237 -36.19 -11.96 -33.37
C ALA A 237 -35.86 -13.24 -34.17
N ALA A 238 -34.59 -13.54 -34.46
CA ALA A 238 -34.24 -14.65 -35.34
C ALA A 238 -34.01 -15.97 -34.57
N ALA A 239 -34.43 -17.08 -35.18
CA ALA A 239 -34.04 -18.45 -34.83
C ALA A 239 -32.53 -18.63 -35.14
N VAL A 240 -31.71 -18.04 -34.30
CA VAL A 240 -30.26 -17.99 -34.50
C VAL A 240 -29.62 -19.22 -33.86
N ASP A 241 -28.67 -19.82 -34.58
CA ASP A 241 -27.69 -20.73 -34.01
C ASP A 241 -26.78 -20.00 -33.01
N TRP A 242 -27.28 -19.84 -31.78
CA TRP A 242 -26.57 -19.18 -30.69
C TRP A 242 -25.28 -19.91 -30.34
N GLU A 243 -25.26 -21.24 -30.41
CA GLU A 243 -24.08 -22.05 -30.12
C GLU A 243 -23.01 -21.90 -31.21
N GLY A 244 -23.43 -21.82 -32.48
CA GLY A 244 -22.55 -21.47 -33.60
C GLY A 244 -21.94 -20.08 -33.44
N TRP A 245 -22.77 -19.07 -33.14
CA TRP A 245 -22.26 -17.72 -32.88
C TRP A 245 -21.27 -17.66 -31.71
N LEU A 246 -21.56 -18.35 -30.60
CA LEU A 246 -20.65 -18.46 -29.47
C LEU A 246 -19.31 -19.06 -29.88
N ARG A 247 -19.32 -20.13 -30.66
CA ARG A 247 -18.11 -20.81 -31.16
C ARG A 247 -17.28 -19.92 -32.07
N ASP A 248 -17.94 -19.20 -32.97
CA ASP A 248 -17.28 -18.43 -34.03
C ASP A 248 -16.77 -17.07 -33.55
N TYR A 249 -17.39 -16.46 -32.53
CA TYR A 249 -17.01 -15.11 -32.10
C TYR A 249 -16.44 -15.03 -30.68
N LEU A 250 -16.80 -15.97 -29.78
CA LEU A 250 -16.31 -15.95 -28.40
C LEU A 250 -15.39 -17.13 -28.07
N ALA A 251 -15.69 -18.33 -28.59
CA ALA A 251 -15.06 -19.60 -28.23
C ALA A 251 -14.83 -19.74 -26.70
N PRO A 252 -15.89 -19.85 -25.89
CA PRO A 252 -15.76 -20.03 -24.44
C PRO A 252 -14.91 -21.27 -24.12
N SER A 253 -13.89 -21.11 -23.28
CA SER A 253 -12.96 -22.19 -22.93
C SER A 253 -13.26 -22.83 -21.56
N ASP A 254 -14.27 -22.34 -20.85
CA ASP A 254 -14.62 -22.73 -19.48
C ASP A 254 -15.68 -23.82 -19.39
N GLY A 255 -16.18 -24.32 -20.52
CA GLY A 255 -17.25 -25.32 -20.58
C GLY A 255 -18.60 -24.87 -20.02
N ARG A 256 -18.72 -23.60 -19.59
CA ARG A 256 -19.96 -23.06 -19.01
C ARG A 256 -20.97 -22.75 -20.09
N ARG A 257 -22.22 -23.18 -19.90
CA ARG A 257 -23.32 -22.76 -20.79
C ARG A 257 -23.57 -21.27 -20.62
N ARG A 258 -23.54 -20.54 -21.73
CA ARG A 258 -23.75 -19.09 -21.76
C ARG A 258 -25.13 -18.75 -22.28
N ARG A 259 -25.92 -18.06 -21.45
CA ARG A 259 -27.24 -17.57 -21.85
C ARG A 259 -27.11 -16.34 -22.73
N ARG A 260 -27.94 -16.25 -23.78
CA ARG A 260 -27.91 -15.17 -24.76
C ARG A 260 -28.01 -13.77 -24.15
N GLY A 261 -29.08 -13.51 -23.39
CA GLY A 261 -29.33 -12.20 -22.79
C GLY A 261 -28.16 -11.68 -21.94
N PRO A 262 -27.75 -12.42 -20.89
CA PRO A 262 -26.62 -12.02 -20.04
C PRO A 262 -25.30 -11.85 -20.80
N THR A 263 -25.00 -12.72 -21.76
CA THR A 263 -23.76 -12.62 -22.54
C THR A 263 -23.73 -11.38 -23.42
N LEU A 264 -24.85 -11.05 -24.08
CA LEU A 264 -24.95 -9.83 -24.88
C LEU A 264 -24.93 -8.58 -24.00
N ALA A 265 -25.54 -8.61 -22.81
CA ALA A 265 -25.46 -7.53 -21.84
C ALA A 265 -24.01 -7.32 -21.35
N ALA A 266 -23.29 -8.39 -20.99
CA ALA A 266 -21.89 -8.32 -20.59
C ALA A 266 -21.01 -7.75 -21.70
N LEU A 267 -21.20 -8.19 -22.95
CA LEU A 267 -20.49 -7.64 -24.10
C LEU A 267 -20.80 -6.14 -24.32
N GLN A 268 -22.03 -5.70 -24.01
CA GLN A 268 -22.40 -4.29 -24.11
C GLN A 268 -21.72 -3.48 -23.01
N GLY A 269 -21.66 -4.01 -21.78
CA GLY A 269 -20.89 -3.43 -20.67
C GLY A 269 -19.42 -3.29 -21.04
N LEU A 270 -18.81 -4.34 -21.60
CA LEU A 270 -17.41 -4.31 -22.04
C LEU A 270 -17.16 -3.25 -23.11
N VAL A 271 -18.09 -3.03 -24.06
CA VAL A 271 -18.00 -1.92 -25.02
C VAL A 271 -18.08 -0.56 -24.32
N GLY A 272 -18.94 -0.44 -23.29
CA GLY A 272 -19.07 0.78 -22.49
C GLY A 272 -17.81 1.15 -21.71
N ASP A 273 -16.97 0.18 -21.36
CA ASP A 273 -15.69 0.41 -20.68
C ASP A 273 -14.54 0.77 -21.64
N ILE A 274 -14.72 0.64 -22.97
CA ILE A 274 -13.72 1.06 -23.96
C ILE A 274 -13.83 2.57 -24.21
N PRO A 275 -12.73 3.34 -24.23
CA PRO A 275 -12.77 4.75 -24.62
C PRO A 275 -13.47 4.94 -25.99
N PRO A 276 -14.47 5.85 -26.11
CA PRO A 276 -15.26 5.99 -27.34
C PRO A 276 -14.42 6.31 -28.59
N SER A 277 -13.32 7.03 -28.41
CA SER A 277 -12.38 7.37 -29.48
C SER A 277 -11.61 6.15 -29.98
N TRP A 278 -11.26 5.22 -29.09
CA TRP A 278 -10.58 3.97 -29.44
C TRP A 278 -11.54 3.00 -30.12
N TRP A 279 -12.76 2.90 -29.61
CA TRP A 279 -13.83 2.10 -30.20
C TRP A 279 -14.11 2.55 -31.65
N SER A 280 -14.29 3.86 -31.85
CA SER A 280 -14.49 4.45 -33.19
C SER A 280 -13.31 4.18 -34.13
N ALA A 281 -12.07 4.33 -33.66
CA ALA A 281 -10.87 4.05 -34.46
C ALA A 281 -10.77 2.57 -34.86
N ALA A 282 -11.08 1.65 -33.94
CA ALA A 282 -11.11 0.22 -34.21
C ALA A 282 -12.22 -0.17 -35.19
N GLN A 283 -13.41 0.42 -35.08
CA GLN A 283 -14.51 0.23 -36.05
C GLN A 283 -14.16 0.75 -37.43
N ALA A 284 -13.56 1.93 -37.53
CA ALA A 284 -13.12 2.51 -38.80
C ALA A 284 -12.10 1.60 -39.49
N HIS A 285 -11.13 1.06 -38.74
CA HIS A 285 -10.16 0.11 -39.28
C HIS A 285 -10.82 -1.21 -39.72
N ALA A 286 -11.78 -1.73 -38.95
CA ALA A 286 -12.56 -2.92 -39.33
C ALA A 286 -13.32 -2.71 -40.66
N ALA A 287 -13.94 -1.55 -40.84
CA ALA A 287 -14.65 -1.19 -42.07
C ALA A 287 -13.70 -1.07 -43.28
N GLN A 288 -12.49 -0.55 -43.07
CA GLN A 288 -11.46 -0.49 -44.11
C GLN A 288 -11.00 -1.89 -44.54
N LEU A 289 -10.82 -2.83 -43.59
CA LEU A 289 -10.48 -4.22 -43.90
C LEU A 289 -11.59 -4.95 -44.69
N ALA A 290 -12.85 -4.57 -44.49
CA ALA A 290 -13.99 -5.12 -45.22
C ALA A 290 -14.24 -4.45 -46.58
N SER A 291 -13.61 -3.31 -46.86
CA SER A 291 -13.82 -2.54 -48.10
C SER A 291 -12.99 -3.09 -49.27
N PRO A 292 -13.56 -3.18 -50.49
CA PRO A 292 -12.84 -3.66 -51.69
C PRO A 292 -11.82 -2.64 -52.27
N GLY A 293 -11.44 -1.61 -51.50
CA GLY A 293 -10.56 -0.52 -51.91
C GLY A 293 -9.06 -0.85 -51.79
N PRO A 294 -8.16 0.15 -51.91
CA PRO A 294 -6.74 -0.06 -51.68
C PRO A 294 -6.48 -0.63 -50.28
N ALA A 295 -5.53 -1.55 -50.18
CA ALA A 295 -5.23 -2.26 -48.94
C ALA A 295 -4.98 -1.25 -47.79
N PRO A 296 -5.67 -1.38 -46.65
CA PRO A 296 -5.47 -0.47 -45.53
C PRO A 296 -4.06 -0.62 -44.97
N VAL A 297 -3.56 0.45 -44.35
CA VAL A 297 -2.31 0.39 -43.58
C VAL A 297 -2.47 -0.69 -42.51
N PRO A 298 -1.59 -1.71 -42.47
CA PRO A 298 -1.72 -2.80 -41.53
C PRO A 298 -1.62 -2.26 -40.10
N ALA A 299 -2.56 -2.66 -39.24
CA ALA A 299 -2.43 -2.37 -37.82
C ALA A 299 -1.18 -3.07 -37.25
N PRO A 300 -0.45 -2.43 -36.33
CA PRO A 300 0.68 -3.06 -35.64
C PRO A 300 0.24 -4.31 -34.89
N SER A 301 1.15 -5.26 -34.70
CA SER A 301 0.84 -6.47 -33.90
C SER A 301 0.49 -6.10 -32.45
N THR A 302 -0.27 -6.94 -31.75
CA THR A 302 -0.59 -6.71 -30.32
C THR A 302 0.67 -6.53 -29.47
N SER A 303 1.72 -7.33 -29.70
CA SER A 303 3.01 -7.19 -29.01
C SER A 303 3.68 -5.84 -29.29
N GLU A 304 3.57 -5.32 -30.52
CA GLU A 304 4.07 -4.00 -30.86
C GLU A 304 3.27 -2.87 -30.20
N VAL A 305 1.95 -3.00 -30.10
CA VAL A 305 1.11 -2.04 -29.36
C VAL A 305 1.52 -2.02 -27.89
N VAL A 306 1.67 -3.19 -27.26
CA VAL A 306 2.10 -3.28 -25.86
C VAL A 306 3.46 -2.58 -25.67
N ARG A 307 4.44 -2.88 -26.52
CA ARG A 307 5.80 -2.31 -26.50
C ARG A 307 5.84 -0.80 -26.70
N THR A 308 5.16 -0.28 -27.72
CA THR A 308 5.34 1.12 -28.15
C THR A 308 4.32 2.06 -27.54
N THR A 309 3.14 1.55 -27.22
CA THR A 309 2.00 2.35 -26.77
C THR A 309 1.76 2.21 -25.27
N ILE A 310 1.79 0.99 -24.73
CA ILE A 310 1.40 0.75 -23.33
C ILE A 310 2.59 0.86 -22.38
N MET A 311 3.58 -0.03 -22.49
CA MET A 311 4.68 -0.21 -21.53
C MET A 311 5.47 1.07 -21.19
N PRO A 312 5.84 1.94 -22.15
CA PRO A 312 6.64 3.13 -21.88
C PRO A 312 5.93 4.15 -20.96
N ARG A 313 4.60 4.01 -20.81
CA ARG A 313 3.75 4.92 -20.04
C ARG A 313 3.44 4.38 -18.65
N MET A 314 3.84 3.15 -18.33
CA MET A 314 3.44 2.46 -17.11
C MET A 314 4.36 2.74 -15.93
N GLY A 315 3.76 2.89 -14.75
CA GLY A 315 4.50 2.96 -13.50
C GLY A 315 3.64 3.41 -12.33
N TRP A 316 4.27 4.06 -11.35
CA TRP A 316 3.60 4.54 -10.14
C TRP A 316 3.87 6.02 -9.88
N LYS A 317 2.85 6.73 -9.41
CA LYS A 317 2.99 8.04 -8.76
C LYS A 317 3.06 7.79 -7.26
N LEU A 318 4.12 8.25 -6.59
CA LEU A 318 4.28 8.01 -5.16
C LEU A 318 3.39 8.94 -4.34
N SER A 319 2.73 8.38 -3.31
CA SER A 319 1.90 9.13 -2.36
C SER A 319 2.66 10.34 -1.78
N GLY A 320 2.06 11.53 -1.85
CA GLY A 320 2.65 12.77 -1.31
C GLY A 320 3.65 13.47 -2.24
N SER A 321 3.79 13.04 -3.50
CA SER A 321 4.58 13.76 -4.51
C SER A 321 3.97 13.62 -5.90
N GLU A 322 3.56 14.74 -6.49
CA GLU A 322 3.07 14.76 -7.89
C GLU A 322 4.19 14.55 -8.92
N THR A 323 5.44 14.80 -8.52
CA THR A 323 6.62 14.81 -9.40
C THR A 323 7.40 13.50 -9.37
N LEU A 324 7.38 12.76 -8.25
CA LEU A 324 8.10 11.50 -8.13
C LEU A 324 7.32 10.36 -8.81
N LYS A 325 7.76 10.04 -10.02
CA LYS A 325 7.28 8.93 -10.83
C LYS A 325 8.27 7.78 -10.79
N VAL A 326 7.75 6.56 -10.68
CA VAL A 326 8.52 5.31 -10.74
C VAL A 326 8.13 4.58 -12.01
N PRO A 327 8.93 4.65 -13.10
CA PRO A 327 8.68 3.86 -14.29
C PRO A 327 8.69 2.36 -13.96
N LEU A 328 7.84 1.58 -14.62
CA LEU A 328 7.73 0.13 -14.43
C LEU A 328 9.10 -0.58 -14.50
N ALA A 329 9.89 -0.25 -15.52
CA ALA A 329 11.23 -0.80 -15.75
C ALA A 329 12.27 -0.43 -14.67
N LYS A 330 11.98 0.57 -13.82
CA LYS A 330 12.85 1.03 -12.74
C LYS A 330 12.40 0.53 -11.36
N LEU A 331 11.38 -0.31 -11.29
CA LEU A 331 10.94 -0.90 -10.03
C LEU A 331 12.07 -1.69 -9.39
N SER A 332 12.36 -1.37 -8.13
CA SER A 332 13.27 -2.15 -7.28
C SER A 332 12.52 -2.80 -6.14
N VAL A 333 13.08 -3.88 -5.61
CA VAL A 333 12.53 -4.57 -4.42
C VAL A 333 12.32 -3.60 -3.27
N ARG A 334 13.26 -2.67 -3.05
CA ARG A 334 13.15 -1.64 -2.02
C ARG A 334 11.93 -0.73 -2.22
N MET A 335 11.68 -0.30 -3.45
CA MET A 335 10.55 0.57 -3.79
C MET A 335 9.22 -0.19 -3.66
N ALA A 336 9.15 -1.41 -4.20
CA ALA A 336 7.99 -2.29 -4.08
C ALA A 336 7.68 -2.63 -2.61
N THR A 337 8.71 -2.86 -1.78
CA THR A 337 8.53 -3.07 -0.33
C THR A 337 7.98 -1.81 0.33
N SER A 338 8.49 -0.63 -0.02
CA SER A 338 8.06 0.64 0.57
C SER A 338 6.60 0.99 0.24
N MET A 339 6.16 0.74 -1.00
CA MET A 339 4.77 1.01 -1.43
C MET A 339 3.74 0.17 -0.67
N GLN A 340 4.13 -0.99 -0.13
CA GLN A 340 3.28 -1.83 0.71
C GLN A 340 3.17 -1.34 2.16
N LEU A 341 3.94 -0.31 2.53
CA LEU A 341 4.02 0.21 3.90
C LEU A 341 3.38 1.59 4.03
N ASP A 342 2.58 2.04 3.05
CA ASP A 342 1.93 3.36 3.07
C ASP A 342 1.04 3.55 4.32
N ASP A 343 0.32 2.52 4.75
CA ASP A 343 -0.49 2.56 5.99
C ASP A 343 0.38 2.72 7.24
N VAL A 344 1.53 2.03 7.27
CA VAL A 344 2.52 2.17 8.37
C VAL A 344 3.13 3.56 8.38
N ALA A 345 3.47 4.09 7.21
CA ALA A 345 4.01 5.45 7.06
C ALA A 345 2.98 6.51 7.51
N THR A 346 1.71 6.33 7.18
CA THR A 346 0.61 7.20 7.57
C THR A 346 0.39 7.18 9.07
N ARG A 347 0.29 5.98 9.67
CA ARG A 347 0.15 5.82 11.12
C ARG A 347 1.34 6.41 11.89
N ARG A 348 2.55 6.26 11.37
CA ARG A 348 3.73 6.89 11.96
C ARG A 348 3.67 8.41 11.89
N ALA A 349 3.26 8.96 10.75
CA ALA A 349 3.11 10.41 10.58
C ALA A 349 2.08 10.98 11.58
N ASP A 350 0.97 10.25 11.79
CA ASP A 350 -0.03 10.60 12.79
C ASP A 350 0.55 10.66 14.22
N LEU A 351 1.32 9.63 14.62
CA LEU A 351 1.95 9.59 15.94
C LEU A 351 3.03 10.67 16.13
N HIS A 352 3.80 10.94 15.08
CA HIS A 352 4.76 12.04 15.03
C HIS A 352 4.06 13.40 15.19
N GLU A 353 2.93 13.63 14.53
CA GLU A 353 2.17 14.87 14.69
C GLU A 353 1.62 14.99 16.12
N ASP A 354 1.07 13.91 16.69
CA ASP A 354 0.62 13.92 18.09
C ASP A 354 1.79 14.19 19.06
N TYR A 355 2.99 13.70 18.76
CA TYR A 355 4.21 13.99 19.55
C TYR A 355 4.59 15.47 19.47
N GLU A 356 4.58 16.06 18.28
CA GLU A 356 4.89 17.47 18.08
C GLU A 356 3.87 18.38 18.76
N ARG A 357 2.58 18.06 18.66
CA ARG A 357 1.51 18.76 19.37
C ARG A 357 1.74 18.72 20.88
N ALA A 358 2.05 17.55 21.44
CA ALA A 358 2.37 17.43 22.86
C ALA A 358 3.59 18.26 23.27
N ALA A 359 4.66 18.23 22.47
CA ALA A 359 5.87 19.02 22.73
C ALA A 359 5.61 20.53 22.74
N GLN A 360 4.63 20.99 21.98
CA GLN A 360 4.23 22.40 21.86
C GLN A 360 3.08 22.81 22.79
N GLY A 361 2.54 21.88 23.59
CA GLY A 361 1.36 22.13 24.42
C GLY A 361 0.07 22.35 23.63
N LEU A 362 0.00 21.85 22.39
CA LEU A 362 -1.17 21.92 21.52
C LEU A 362 -2.15 20.78 21.81
N PRO A 363 -3.45 20.98 21.52
CA PRO A 363 -4.45 19.92 21.65
C PRO A 363 -4.16 18.73 20.71
N PRO A 364 -4.49 17.49 21.12
CA PRO A 364 -4.31 16.29 20.30
C PRO A 364 -5.06 16.38 18.96
N ARG A 365 -4.58 15.65 17.94
CA ARG A 365 -5.22 15.63 16.61
C ARG A 365 -6.67 15.13 16.65
N ALA A 366 -6.98 14.24 17.60
CA ALA A 366 -8.34 13.76 17.83
C ALA A 366 -9.32 14.84 18.31
N VAL A 367 -8.82 15.94 18.87
CA VAL A 367 -9.63 17.03 19.42
C VAL A 367 -9.72 18.20 18.44
N VAL A 368 -8.59 18.60 17.84
CA VAL A 368 -8.51 19.73 16.92
C VAL A 368 -7.81 19.30 15.65
N ARG A 369 -8.43 19.51 14.49
CA ARG A 369 -7.82 19.17 13.21
C ARG A 369 -6.68 20.13 12.88
N ARG A 370 -5.80 19.73 11.97
CA ARG A 370 -4.60 20.51 11.65
C ARG A 370 -4.95 21.85 11.00
N GLU A 371 -5.98 21.86 10.17
CA GLU A 371 -6.53 23.04 9.49
C GLU A 371 -7.09 24.10 10.44
N ASP A 372 -7.50 23.70 11.65
CA ASP A 372 -8.08 24.58 12.66
C ASP A 372 -7.02 25.18 13.61
N LEU A 373 -5.76 24.75 13.49
CA LEU A 373 -4.66 25.28 14.29
C LEU A 373 -4.19 26.65 13.76
N PRO A 374 -3.66 27.52 14.63
CA PRO A 374 -2.97 28.73 14.19
C PRO A 374 -1.89 28.40 13.15
N ALA A 375 -1.81 29.19 12.07
CA ALA A 375 -0.89 28.91 10.95
C ALA A 375 0.57 28.74 11.39
N ALA A 376 1.03 29.55 12.36
CA ALA A 376 2.37 29.43 12.93
C ALA A 376 2.62 28.08 13.63
N ALA A 377 1.61 27.56 14.33
CA ALA A 377 1.69 26.24 14.96
C ALA A 377 1.69 25.12 13.90
N ALA A 378 0.74 25.18 12.96
CA ALA A 378 0.61 24.19 11.89
C ALA A 378 1.86 24.12 10.98
N ALA A 379 2.57 25.23 10.78
CA ALA A 379 3.78 25.31 9.99
C ALA A 379 4.98 24.55 10.60
N THR A 380 4.97 24.32 11.91
CA THR A 380 6.05 23.61 12.62
C THR A 380 5.83 22.11 12.70
N LEU A 381 4.62 21.62 12.41
CA LEU A 381 4.28 20.20 12.41
C LEU A 381 4.86 19.50 11.17
N GLY A 382 5.52 18.36 11.38
CA GLY A 382 6.26 17.55 10.40
C GLY A 382 7.78 17.66 10.52
N ALA A 383 8.29 18.59 11.33
CA ALA A 383 9.71 18.85 11.53
C ALA A 383 10.47 17.70 12.22
N ILE A 384 9.77 16.84 12.97
CA ILE A 384 10.38 15.71 13.68
C ILE A 384 11.03 14.73 12.70
N ARG A 385 10.47 14.53 11.50
CA ARG A 385 11.07 13.64 10.48
C ARG A 385 12.47 14.10 10.10
N ASP A 386 12.62 15.41 9.86
CA ASP A 386 13.91 15.99 9.47
C ASP A 386 14.88 15.98 10.66
N THR A 387 14.36 16.10 11.88
CA THR A 387 15.14 15.92 13.11
C THR A 387 15.65 14.49 13.27
N LEU A 388 14.80 13.47 13.11
CA LEU A 388 15.23 12.07 13.16
C LEU A 388 16.26 11.75 12.07
N ALA A 389 16.07 12.29 10.86
CA ALA A 389 17.03 12.15 9.77
C ALA A 389 18.38 12.79 10.12
N ARG A 390 18.37 14.04 10.62
CA ARG A 390 19.57 14.76 11.07
C ARG A 390 20.32 13.97 12.13
N LEU A 391 19.62 13.55 13.18
CA LEU A 391 20.18 12.82 14.30
C LEU A 391 20.83 11.51 13.84
N TRP A 392 20.11 10.72 13.05
CA TRP A 392 20.63 9.43 12.56
C TRP A 392 21.82 9.56 11.61
N GLN A 393 21.81 10.55 10.71
CA GLN A 393 22.84 10.68 9.67
C GLN A 393 24.08 11.43 10.15
N LYS A 394 23.89 12.48 10.97
CA LYS A 394 24.96 13.42 11.31
C LYS A 394 25.55 13.17 12.69
N VAL A 395 24.77 12.68 13.65
CA VAL A 395 25.28 12.47 15.00
C VAL A 395 25.91 11.09 15.12
N ARG A 396 27.25 11.07 15.22
CA ARG A 396 28.03 9.83 15.39
C ARG A 396 28.09 9.44 16.86
N TRP A 397 26.99 8.96 17.41
CA TRP A 397 26.92 8.42 18.77
C TRP A 397 26.30 7.02 18.79
N GLU A 398 26.33 6.34 19.93
CA GLU A 398 25.84 4.98 20.06
C GLU A 398 24.32 4.94 19.88
N ARG A 399 23.84 4.02 19.03
CA ARG A 399 22.43 3.94 18.61
C ARG A 399 21.44 3.80 19.77
N ARG A 400 21.87 3.23 20.91
CA ARG A 400 21.06 3.10 22.14
C ARG A 400 20.55 4.43 22.68
N HIS A 401 21.25 5.55 22.44
CA HIS A 401 20.84 6.86 22.93
C HIS A 401 19.72 7.49 22.08
N PHE A 402 19.54 7.03 20.84
CA PHE A 402 18.47 7.49 19.94
C PHE A 402 17.15 6.77 20.20
N GLU A 403 17.22 5.55 20.73
CA GLU A 403 16.06 4.68 20.93
C GLU A 403 14.98 5.33 21.80
N THR A 404 15.37 6.04 22.86
CA THR A 404 14.42 6.70 23.77
C THR A 404 13.61 7.76 23.03
N LEU A 405 14.28 8.60 22.22
CA LEU A 405 13.60 9.62 21.41
C LEU A 405 12.66 9.00 20.38
N TRP A 406 13.10 7.95 19.68
CA TRP A 406 12.24 7.26 18.71
C TRP A 406 11.00 6.68 19.34
N ARG A 407 11.16 5.99 20.47
CA ARG A 407 10.03 5.44 21.22
C ARG A 407 9.10 6.55 21.68
N LEU A 408 9.63 7.67 22.15
CA LEU A 408 8.82 8.81 22.58
C LEU A 408 8.01 9.41 21.42
N ALA A 409 8.64 9.55 20.25
CA ALA A 409 8.04 10.12 19.03
C ALA A 409 6.87 9.31 18.49
N ILE A 410 6.85 7.99 18.72
CA ILE A 410 5.75 7.11 18.32
C ILE A 410 4.90 6.61 19.50
N ASP A 411 5.02 7.25 20.67
CA ASP A 411 4.29 6.88 21.89
C ASP A 411 4.42 5.38 22.24
N ALA A 412 5.67 4.91 22.18
CA ALA A 412 6.12 3.53 22.32
C ALA A 412 7.07 3.33 23.52
N VAL A 413 6.95 4.19 24.53
CA VAL A 413 7.67 4.03 25.81
C VAL A 413 7.16 2.73 26.48
N PRO A 414 7.98 1.89 27.13
CA PRO A 414 7.51 0.64 27.73
C PRO A 414 6.66 0.89 28.98
N LEU A 415 5.42 1.35 28.78
CA LEU A 415 4.44 1.74 29.77
C LEU A 415 3.03 1.38 29.27
N PRO A 416 2.13 0.91 30.16
CA PRO A 416 0.72 0.72 29.83
C PRO A 416 -0.01 2.05 29.63
N GLY A 417 -1.05 2.07 28.79
CA GLY A 417 -1.87 3.26 28.53
C GLY A 417 -1.33 4.20 27.44
N ASN A 418 -0.32 3.77 26.68
CA ASN A 418 0.08 4.41 25.43
C ASN A 418 -1.00 4.26 24.36
N SER A 419 -0.92 5.04 23.29
CA SER A 419 -1.82 5.04 22.13
C SER A 419 -2.10 3.66 21.52
N HIS A 420 -1.14 2.73 21.57
CA HIS A 420 -1.29 1.36 21.06
C HIS A 420 -1.72 0.34 22.14
N MET A 421 -1.84 0.75 23.40
CA MET A 421 -2.40 -0.02 24.52
C MET A 421 -3.37 0.84 25.35
N PRO A 422 -4.41 1.43 24.73
CA PRO A 422 -5.26 2.42 25.40
C PRO A 422 -6.09 1.80 26.54
N LEU A 423 -6.37 0.50 26.46
CA LEU A 423 -7.14 -0.26 27.45
C LEU A 423 -6.26 -0.85 28.57
N ALA A 424 -4.94 -0.82 28.43
CA ALA A 424 -4.05 -1.33 29.47
C ALA A 424 -4.06 -0.38 30.67
N ARG A 425 -4.31 -0.92 31.86
CA ARG A 425 -4.35 -0.14 33.10
C ARG A 425 -3.00 0.54 33.31
N ARG A 426 -3.03 1.88 33.40
CA ARG A 426 -1.84 2.69 33.67
C ARG A 426 -1.22 2.28 35.02
N GLU A 427 0.07 2.01 35.01
CA GLU A 427 0.83 1.77 36.23
C GLU A 427 0.95 3.06 37.04
N PRO A 428 0.87 2.98 38.38
CA PRO A 428 1.23 4.09 39.21
C PRO A 428 2.72 4.40 38.99
N CYS A 429 3.03 5.68 38.79
CA CYS A 429 4.42 6.08 38.66
C CYS A 429 5.09 6.07 40.04
N GLY A 430 6.32 5.53 40.12
CA GLY A 430 7.13 5.53 41.34
C GLY A 430 7.50 6.92 41.88
N CYS A 431 7.08 8.00 41.21
CA CYS A 431 7.20 9.37 41.71
C CYS A 431 6.16 9.75 42.78
N GLY A 432 5.13 8.92 43.00
CA GLY A 432 4.07 9.16 43.99
C GLY A 432 3.03 10.21 43.59
N GLN A 433 3.22 10.95 42.49
CA GLN A 433 2.28 11.99 42.01
C GLN A 433 1.25 11.48 40.97
N HIS A 434 1.43 10.28 40.44
CA HIS A 434 0.42 9.58 39.64
C HIS A 434 -0.08 8.39 40.43
N GLY A 435 -0.89 8.69 41.45
CA GLY A 435 -1.54 7.70 42.31
C GLY A 435 -2.85 7.21 41.68
N HIS A 436 -3.00 5.89 41.67
CA HIS A 436 -4.22 5.07 41.59
C HIS A 436 -5.35 5.57 40.67
N GLY A 437 -5.69 4.75 39.67
CA GLY A 437 -6.99 4.84 39.01
C GLY A 437 -8.13 4.74 40.04
N GLY A 438 -8.52 5.89 40.59
CA GLY A 438 -9.83 6.09 41.18
C GLY A 438 -10.82 6.09 40.04
N ALA A 439 -11.93 5.39 40.23
CA ALA A 439 -13.07 5.43 39.34
C ALA A 439 -13.30 6.88 38.88
N ALA A 440 -13.45 7.06 37.57
CA ALA A 440 -13.84 8.32 36.99
C ALA A 440 -15.20 8.72 37.57
N VAL A 441 -15.18 9.45 38.68
CA VAL A 441 -16.32 10.21 39.15
C VAL A 441 -16.26 11.52 38.38
N GLU A 442 -17.11 11.57 37.35
CA GLU A 442 -17.78 12.76 36.82
C GLU A 442 -17.09 14.09 37.13
N ALA A 443 -16.01 14.38 36.41
CA ALA A 443 -15.52 15.73 36.22
C ALA A 443 -15.04 15.85 34.78
N HIS A 444 -15.53 16.87 34.08
CA HIS A 444 -15.34 17.11 32.65
C HIS A 444 -13.91 16.83 32.15
N ALA A 445 -13.80 15.83 31.27
CA ALA A 445 -12.94 15.71 30.08
C ALA A 445 -11.58 16.47 29.99
N ALA A 446 -10.88 16.72 31.09
CA ALA A 446 -9.44 16.99 31.04
C ALA A 446 -8.76 15.64 30.83
N ALA A 447 -8.49 15.28 29.57
CA ALA A 447 -7.86 14.02 29.20
C ALA A 447 -6.63 13.76 30.07
N ALA A 448 -6.65 12.70 30.87
CA ALA A 448 -5.55 12.37 31.76
C ALA A 448 -4.23 12.34 30.96
N PRO A 449 -3.16 13.00 31.47
CA PRO A 449 -1.92 13.20 30.71
C PRO A 449 -1.40 11.87 30.17
N THR A 450 -0.95 11.86 28.91
CA THR A 450 -0.42 10.64 28.28
C THR A 450 0.79 10.11 29.06
N PRO A 451 1.08 8.79 29.06
CA PRO A 451 2.23 8.26 29.78
C PRO A 451 3.55 8.94 29.41
N ARG A 452 3.76 9.26 28.12
CA ARG A 452 4.91 10.05 27.67
C ARG A 452 4.96 11.44 28.31
N GLN A 453 3.84 12.16 28.38
CA GLN A 453 3.78 13.50 28.99
C GLN A 453 4.15 13.45 30.47
N HIS A 454 3.57 12.50 31.21
CA HIS A 454 3.89 12.34 32.61
C HIS A 454 5.36 11.97 32.83
N HIS A 455 5.83 10.87 32.23
CA HIS A 455 7.15 10.31 32.59
C HIS A 455 8.33 11.10 32.03
N PHE A 456 8.17 11.82 30.91
CA PHE A 456 9.25 12.55 30.23
C PHE A 456 9.18 14.07 30.34
N TRP A 457 8.19 14.60 31.07
CA TRP A 457 8.11 16.04 31.34
C TRP A 457 7.63 16.35 32.75
N ASP A 458 6.47 15.84 33.17
CA ASP A 458 5.85 16.27 34.44
C ASP A 458 6.41 15.58 35.69
N CYS A 459 6.95 14.36 35.53
CA CYS A 459 7.46 13.52 36.60
C CYS A 459 8.66 14.18 37.30
N ALA A 460 8.78 13.94 38.61
CA ALA A 460 9.91 14.44 39.41
C ALA A 460 11.28 14.06 38.83
N VAL A 461 11.40 12.86 38.24
CA VAL A 461 12.63 12.42 37.57
C VAL A 461 12.95 13.29 36.35
N ALA A 462 11.96 13.52 35.47
CA ALA A 462 12.12 14.36 34.29
C ALA A 462 12.43 15.82 34.68
N LYS A 463 11.71 16.36 35.68
CA LYS A 463 11.96 17.70 36.22
C LYS A 463 13.37 17.85 36.79
N ALA A 464 13.91 16.83 37.46
CA ALA A 464 15.28 16.86 37.96
C ALA A 464 16.31 16.92 36.82
N VAL A 465 16.10 16.17 35.74
CA VAL A 465 16.94 16.23 34.54
C VAL A 465 16.87 17.62 33.89
N VAL A 466 15.65 18.17 33.71
CA VAL A 466 15.45 19.52 33.15
C VAL A 466 16.08 20.60 34.04
N ALA A 467 15.99 20.46 35.37
CA ALA A 467 16.63 21.36 36.32
C ALA A 467 18.16 21.36 36.16
N GLN A 468 18.77 20.18 35.95
CA GLN A 468 20.22 20.07 35.71
C GLN A 468 20.64 20.77 34.42
N ILE A 469 19.84 20.66 33.35
CA ILE A 469 20.09 21.37 32.09
C ILE A 469 19.97 22.89 32.31
N ASN A 470 18.91 23.33 33.00
CA ASN A 470 18.68 24.76 33.29
C ASN A 470 19.75 25.38 34.17
N ALA A 471 20.36 24.63 35.08
CA ALA A 471 21.50 25.11 35.88
C ALA A 471 22.71 25.51 35.01
N HIS A 472 22.79 25.01 33.78
CA HIS A 472 23.86 25.30 32.82
C HIS A 472 23.34 26.01 31.56
N ASN A 473 22.10 26.52 31.59
CA ASN A 473 21.50 27.24 30.49
C ASN A 473 21.92 28.72 30.55
N PRO A 474 22.70 29.24 29.57
CA PRO A 474 23.06 30.66 29.50
C PRO A 474 21.89 31.57 29.09
N GLY A 475 20.76 30.99 28.63
CA GLY A 475 19.59 31.74 28.21
C GLY A 475 18.76 32.29 29.38
N PRO A 476 18.00 33.38 29.16
CA PRO A 476 17.20 34.02 30.22
C PRO A 476 15.93 33.23 30.57
N ALA A 477 15.51 32.30 29.69
CA ALA A 477 14.31 31.51 29.86
C ALA A 477 14.66 30.04 30.11
N PRO A 478 13.91 29.31 30.97
CA PRO A 478 14.05 27.88 31.12
C PRO A 478 13.86 27.13 29.81
N ILE A 479 14.54 26.00 29.66
CA ILE A 479 14.38 25.09 28.52
C ILE A 479 12.92 24.63 28.44
N SER A 480 12.32 24.79 27.26
CA SER A 480 10.94 24.38 27.00
C SER A 480 10.83 22.90 26.61
N GLN A 481 9.61 22.36 26.73
CA GLN A 481 9.32 21.00 26.28
C GLN A 481 9.63 20.84 24.79
N ALA A 482 9.23 21.81 23.96
CA ALA A 482 9.52 21.81 22.54
C ALA A 482 11.03 21.76 22.24
N GLN A 483 11.84 22.53 22.96
CA GLN A 483 13.31 22.52 22.77
C GLN A 483 13.93 21.16 23.06
N LEU A 484 13.45 20.48 24.11
CA LEU A 484 13.92 19.16 24.50
C LEU A 484 13.37 18.07 23.57
N TRP A 485 12.04 18.00 23.38
CA TRP A 485 11.38 16.93 22.64
C TRP A 485 11.57 17.05 21.12
N LEU A 486 11.57 18.26 20.56
CA LEU A 486 11.82 18.47 19.12
C LEU A 486 13.30 18.67 18.80
N VAL A 487 14.17 18.58 19.81
CA VAL A 487 15.62 18.71 19.68
C VAL A 487 15.99 20.03 18.99
N GLN A 488 15.32 21.11 19.39
CA GLN A 488 15.53 22.45 18.83
C GLN A 488 16.46 23.22 19.77
N ALA A 489 17.63 23.61 19.26
CA ALA A 489 18.60 24.31 20.08
C ALA A 489 18.02 25.63 20.61
N PRO A 490 18.03 25.86 21.93
CA PRO A 490 17.71 27.16 22.49
C PRO A 490 18.74 28.21 22.05
N PRO A 491 18.38 29.51 22.09
CA PRO A 491 19.33 30.60 21.79
C PRO A 491 20.61 30.47 22.62
N GLY A 492 21.76 30.60 21.97
CA GLY A 492 23.08 30.49 22.61
C GLY A 492 23.68 29.08 22.59
N PHE A 493 22.95 28.05 22.15
CA PHE A 493 23.51 26.71 21.94
C PHE A 493 23.74 26.41 20.46
N GLN A 494 24.83 25.69 20.18
CA GLN A 494 25.02 25.09 18.85
C GLN A 494 24.15 23.85 18.70
N GLN A 495 23.50 23.69 17.54
CA GLN A 495 22.58 22.58 17.28
C GLN A 495 23.22 21.20 17.45
N CYS A 496 24.47 21.02 17.00
CA CYS A 496 25.18 19.74 17.13
C CYS A 496 25.47 19.35 18.58
N VAL A 497 25.73 20.33 19.46
CA VAL A 497 25.91 20.11 20.89
C VAL A 497 24.57 19.80 21.53
N TRP A 498 23.53 20.55 21.17
CA TRP A 498 22.18 20.34 21.67
C TRP A 498 21.64 18.95 21.33
N ASP A 499 21.89 18.46 20.12
CA ASP A 499 21.51 17.11 19.69
C ASP A 499 22.03 16.04 20.70
N VAL A 500 23.26 16.18 21.20
CA VAL A 500 23.86 15.27 22.20
C VAL A 500 23.26 15.49 23.58
N VAL A 501 23.09 16.74 24.01
CA VAL A 501 22.50 17.08 25.33
C VAL A 501 21.09 16.49 25.47
N VAL A 502 20.26 16.65 24.44
CA VAL A 502 18.89 16.12 24.44
C VAL A 502 18.87 14.60 24.52
N MET A 503 19.67 13.91 23.70
CA MET A 503 19.74 12.45 23.75
C MET A 503 20.24 11.94 25.09
N ALA A 504 21.21 12.62 25.70
CA ALA A 504 21.68 12.31 27.06
C ALA A 504 20.56 12.51 28.09
N ALA A 505 19.82 13.61 28.01
CA ALA A 505 18.72 13.95 28.91
C ALA A 505 17.57 12.95 28.84
N LEU A 506 17.16 12.56 27.63
CA LEU A 506 16.11 11.55 27.43
C LEU A 506 16.56 10.18 27.95
N ALA A 507 17.80 9.78 27.65
CA ALA A 507 18.36 8.52 28.17
C ALA A 507 18.46 8.53 29.72
N ALA A 508 18.86 9.65 30.33
CA ALA A 508 18.91 9.81 31.78
C ALA A 508 17.51 9.74 32.42
N THR A 509 16.51 10.34 31.77
CA THR A 509 15.11 10.29 32.21
C THR A 509 14.58 8.86 32.19
N GLU A 510 14.82 8.13 31.10
CA GLU A 510 14.43 6.72 30.96
C GLU A 510 15.12 5.80 31.98
N HIS A 511 16.40 6.05 32.22
CA HIS A 511 17.18 5.33 33.24
C HIS A 511 16.66 5.57 34.66
N GLY A 512 16.38 6.84 35.00
CA GLY A 512 15.79 7.21 36.29
C GLY A 512 14.42 6.58 36.50
N ARG A 513 13.55 6.65 35.47
CA ARG A 513 12.22 6.02 35.46
C ARG A 513 12.30 4.50 35.68
N SER A 514 13.16 3.82 34.94
CA SER A 514 13.30 2.36 35.03
C SER A 514 13.75 1.90 36.41
N ARG A 515 14.54 2.73 37.12
CA ARG A 515 15.00 2.46 38.49
C ARG A 515 13.93 2.76 39.55
N THR A 516 13.10 3.78 39.35
CA THR A 516 12.01 4.09 40.30
C THR A 516 10.85 3.09 40.17
N SER A 517 10.60 2.55 38.98
CA SER A 517 9.64 1.45 38.75
C SER A 517 10.15 0.05 39.15
N GLY A 518 11.46 -0.09 39.45
CA GLY A 518 12.09 -1.37 39.81
C GLY A 518 12.26 -1.60 41.32
N ARG A 519 11.78 -0.69 42.17
CA ARG A 519 11.66 -0.88 43.62
C ARG A 519 10.20 -1.19 43.95
N GLY A 520 9.82 -2.44 43.75
CA GLY A 520 8.52 -3.02 44.10
C GLY A 520 8.68 -4.52 44.13
#